data_AF-A0AAW4VTW4-F1
#
_entry.id   AF-A0AAW4VTW4-F1
#
_cell.length_a   1.000
_cell.length_b   1.000
_cell.length_c   1.000
_cell.angle_alpha   90.00
_cell.angle_beta   90.00
_cell.angle_gamma   90.00
#
_symmetry.space_group_name_H-M   'P 1'
#
loop_
_entity.id
_entity.type
_entity.pdbx_description
1 polymer ?
#
loop_
_entity_poly.entity_id
_entity_poly.type
_entity_poly.pdbx_seq_one_letter_code
_entity_poly.pdbx_strand_id
1 'polypeptide(L)'
;MRINVSFKPNHEASKQLTEACNRAMERTSQAVLDDIKTRAVVPKDTGELERSGFVDKVNEMVYSIMFSTPYARRWYFNVDKATFQQTKNMNAQDHWMDYYLDGEGLQWVLDTFSKFLKEESKGLIT
;
A
#
# COMPACT_ATOMS: atom_id res chain seq x y z
N MET A 1 -47.42 13.59 6.43
CA MET A 1 -47.19 13.12 5.05
C MET A 1 -46.24 11.93 5.12
N ARG A 2 -46.67 10.72 4.72
CA ARG A 2 -45.80 9.53 4.66
C ARG A 2 -45.30 9.39 3.22
N ILE A 3 -44.00 9.56 3.01
CA ILE A 3 -43.36 9.35 1.71
C ILE A 3 -42.84 7.92 1.70
N ASN A 4 -43.42 7.08 0.85
CA ASN A 4 -42.88 5.75 0.58
C ASN A 4 -41.88 5.87 -0.57
N VAL A 5 -40.59 5.69 -0.28
CA VAL A 5 -39.54 5.61 -1.28
C VAL A 5 -39.31 4.14 -1.63
N SER A 6 -39.49 3.78 -2.90
CA SER A 6 -39.14 2.45 -3.43
C SER A 6 -37.73 2.51 -4.01
N PHE A 7 -36.78 1.81 -3.38
CA PHE A 7 -35.41 1.63 -3.89
C PHE A 7 -35.27 0.21 -4.43
N LYS A 8 -34.75 0.06 -5.66
CA LYS A 8 -34.37 -1.23 -6.25
C LYS A 8 -32.84 -1.31 -6.28
N PRO A 9 -32.21 -2.06 -5.36
CA PRO A 9 -30.77 -2.24 -5.37
C PRO A 9 -30.33 -2.98 -6.63
N ASN A 10 -29.28 -2.49 -7.31
CA ASN A 10 -28.59 -3.28 -8.32
C ASN A 10 -27.51 -4.13 -7.64
N HIS A 11 -27.90 -5.32 -7.18
CA HIS A 11 -27.01 -6.24 -6.47
C HIS A 11 -25.80 -6.67 -7.30
N GLU A 12 -25.95 -6.74 -8.62
CA GLU A 12 -24.86 -7.12 -9.53
C GLU A 12 -23.80 -6.02 -9.62
N ALA A 13 -24.22 -4.76 -9.81
CA ALA A 13 -23.30 -3.62 -9.81
C ALA A 13 -22.60 -3.46 -8.45
N SER A 14 -23.32 -3.67 -7.33
CA SER A 14 -22.70 -3.65 -6.00
C SER A 14 -21.63 -4.73 -5.84
N LYS A 15 -21.90 -5.96 -6.31
CA LYS A 15 -20.92 -7.05 -6.25
C LYS A 15 -19.69 -6.75 -7.11
N GLN A 16 -19.90 -6.26 -8.33
CA GLN A 16 -18.81 -5.88 -9.23
C GLN A 16 -17.95 -4.77 -8.63
N LEU A 17 -18.56 -3.78 -7.97
CA LEU A 17 -17.85 -2.71 -7.27
C LEU A 17 -17.01 -3.25 -6.10
N THR A 18 -17.57 -4.11 -5.24
CA THR A 18 -16.82 -4.71 -4.12
C THR A 18 -15.62 -5.53 -4.62
N GLU A 19 -15.81 -6.29 -5.69
CA GLU A 19 -14.71 -7.04 -6.31
C GLU A 19 -13.64 -6.12 -6.92
N ALA A 20 -14.06 -5.03 -7.58
CA ALA A 20 -13.14 -4.04 -8.13
C ALA A 20 -12.34 -3.33 -7.03
N CYS A 21 -12.98 -2.94 -5.92
CA CYS A 21 -12.33 -2.37 -4.76
C CYS A 21 -11.28 -3.32 -4.16
N ASN A 22 -11.63 -4.60 -3.99
CA ASN A 22 -10.69 -5.60 -3.46
C ASN A 22 -9.46 -5.76 -4.37
N ARG A 23 -9.65 -5.89 -5.69
CA ARG A 23 -8.54 -5.99 -6.65
C ARG A 23 -7.69 -4.71 -6.71
N ALA A 24 -8.33 -3.54 -6.67
CA ALA A 24 -7.64 -2.25 -6.65
C ALA A 24 -6.79 -2.08 -5.38
N MET A 25 -7.30 -2.48 -4.22
CA MET A 25 -6.54 -2.44 -2.96
C MET A 25 -5.31 -3.36 -3.00
N GLU A 26 -5.46 -4.58 -3.53
CA GLU A 26 -4.34 -5.53 -3.68
C GLU A 26 -3.25 -4.95 -4.59
N ARG A 27 -3.65 -4.46 -5.77
CA ARG A 27 -2.73 -3.85 -6.74
C ARG A 27 -2.04 -2.61 -6.18
N THR A 28 -2.77 -1.78 -5.44
CA THR A 28 -2.21 -0.58 -4.79
C THR A 28 -1.18 -0.95 -3.75
N SER A 29 -1.49 -1.93 -2.89
CA SER A 29 -0.58 -2.37 -1.84
C SER A 29 0.72 -2.95 -2.41
N GLN A 30 0.62 -3.71 -3.51
CA GLN A 30 1.78 -4.22 -4.23
C GLN A 30 2.59 -3.08 -4.87
N ALA A 31 1.92 -2.10 -5.49
CA ALA A 31 2.59 -0.94 -6.08
C ALA A 31 3.35 -0.13 -5.03
N VAL A 32 2.81 0.05 -3.82
CA VAL A 32 3.52 0.70 -2.71
C VAL A 32 4.77 -0.08 -2.32
N LEU A 33 4.68 -1.41 -2.19
CA LEU A 33 5.84 -2.24 -1.88
C LEU A 33 6.93 -2.15 -2.96
N ASP A 34 6.54 -2.12 -4.23
CA ASP A 34 7.48 -2.00 -5.36
C ASP A 34 8.12 -0.59 -5.42
N ASP A 35 7.36 0.46 -5.09
CA ASP A 35 7.86 1.83 -5.00
C ASP A 35 8.88 1.97 -3.85
N ILE A 36 8.62 1.37 -2.68
CA ILE A 36 9.57 1.32 -1.57
C ILE A 36 10.92 0.75 -2.01
N LYS A 37 10.90 -0.34 -2.80
CA LYS A 37 12.12 -0.97 -3.34
C LYS A 37 12.79 -0.08 -4.38
N THR A 38 12.01 0.51 -5.29
CA THR A 38 12.51 1.34 -6.40
C THR A 38 13.15 2.64 -5.91
N ARG A 39 12.57 3.26 -4.88
CA ARG A 39 13.13 4.48 -4.26
C ARG A 39 14.43 4.22 -3.48
N ALA A 40 14.77 2.95 -3.24
CA ALA A 40 15.97 2.56 -2.52
C ALA A 40 16.05 3.20 -1.12
N VAL A 41 14.93 3.19 -0.39
CA VAL A 41 14.80 3.80 0.95
C VAL A 41 15.03 2.83 2.11
N VAL A 42 14.94 1.53 1.85
CA VAL A 42 15.13 0.49 2.87
C VAL A 42 16.64 0.31 3.14
N PRO A 43 17.10 0.29 4.41
CA PRO A 43 18.50 0.01 4.73
C PRO A 43 18.95 -1.34 4.15
N LYS A 44 20.11 -1.33 3.47
CA LYS A 44 20.55 -2.49 2.69
C LYS A 44 22.03 -2.76 2.86
N ASP A 45 22.32 -3.89 3.51
CA ASP A 45 23.60 -4.57 3.39
C ASP A 45 23.47 -5.78 2.46
N THR A 46 23.08 -6.96 2.95
CA THR A 46 22.95 -8.17 2.11
C THR A 46 21.67 -8.22 1.26
N GLY A 47 20.69 -7.37 1.56
CA GLY A 47 19.39 -7.30 0.88
C GLY A 47 18.26 -8.13 1.52
N GLU A 48 18.54 -8.87 2.60
CA GLU A 48 17.52 -9.70 3.26
C GLU A 48 16.33 -8.89 3.78
N LEU A 49 16.57 -7.68 4.33
CA LEU A 49 15.49 -6.82 4.79
C LEU A 49 14.52 -6.48 3.65
N GLU A 50 15.03 -5.99 2.52
CA GLU A 50 14.24 -5.63 1.35
C GLU A 50 13.50 -6.83 0.73
N ARG A 51 14.15 -8.00 0.69
CA ARG A 51 13.54 -9.26 0.23
C ARG A 51 12.43 -9.76 1.14
N SER A 52 12.52 -9.48 2.44
CA SER A 52 11.50 -9.87 3.42
C SER A 52 10.23 -9.02 3.35
N GLY A 53 10.19 -7.98 2.51
CA GLY A 53 9.03 -7.14 2.28
C GLY A 53 7.97 -7.86 1.45
N PHE A 54 6.79 -8.09 2.01
CA PHE A 54 5.62 -8.65 1.32
C PHE A 54 4.32 -7.94 1.71
N VAL A 55 3.30 -8.12 0.87
CA VAL A 55 1.93 -7.67 1.13
C VAL A 55 1.13 -8.86 1.65
N ASP A 56 0.38 -8.64 2.72
CA ASP A 56 -0.56 -9.62 3.27
C ASP A 56 -1.97 -9.03 3.39
N LYS A 57 -2.98 -9.88 3.22
CA LYS A 57 -4.38 -9.48 3.33
C LYS A 57 -4.88 -9.79 4.74
N VAL A 58 -5.02 -8.76 5.57
CA VAL A 58 -5.45 -8.89 6.97
C VAL A 58 -6.95 -9.06 7.07
N ASN A 59 -7.73 -8.34 6.25
CA ASN A 59 -9.18 -8.43 6.22
C ASN A 59 -9.73 -8.05 4.83
N GLU A 60 -11.04 -8.05 4.66
CA GLU A 60 -11.69 -7.47 3.49
C GLU A 60 -11.29 -6.00 3.33
N MET A 61 -10.74 -5.66 2.16
CA MET A 61 -10.19 -4.33 1.83
C MET A 61 -9.08 -3.81 2.77
N VAL A 62 -8.53 -4.63 3.68
CA VAL A 62 -7.42 -4.24 4.56
C VAL A 62 -6.20 -5.09 4.24
N TYR A 63 -5.16 -4.42 3.75
CA TYR A 63 -3.88 -5.02 3.41
C TYR A 63 -2.79 -4.42 4.29
N SER A 64 -1.77 -5.23 4.60
CA SER A 64 -0.61 -4.83 5.37
C SER A 64 0.66 -5.08 4.57
N ILE A 65 1.57 -4.11 4.60
CA ILE A 65 2.91 -4.28 4.07
C ILE A 65 3.81 -4.64 5.24
N MET A 66 4.44 -5.81 5.19
CA MET A 66 5.22 -6.35 6.30
C MET A 66 6.65 -6.64 5.88
N PHE A 67 7.57 -6.47 6.81
CA PHE A 67 8.99 -6.83 6.69
C PHE A 67 9.30 -7.86 7.79
N SER A 68 9.49 -9.13 7.43
CA SER A 68 9.51 -10.24 8.41
C SER A 68 10.84 -10.47 9.12
N THR A 69 11.91 -9.75 8.77
CA THR A 69 13.19 -9.94 9.48
C THR A 69 13.08 -9.52 10.96
N PRO A 70 13.73 -10.24 11.90
CA PRO A 70 13.69 -9.91 13.33
C PRO A 70 14.17 -8.50 13.67
N TYR A 71 15.03 -7.94 12.82
CA TYR A 71 15.63 -6.63 12.99
C TYR A 71 14.93 -5.51 12.19
N ALA A 72 13.88 -5.80 11.42
CA ALA A 72 13.18 -4.80 10.62
C ALA A 72 12.71 -3.61 11.46
N ARG A 73 12.05 -3.89 12.59
CA ARG A 73 11.56 -2.86 13.53
C ARG A 73 12.68 -2.02 14.12
N ARG A 74 13.81 -2.64 14.45
CA ARG A 74 14.98 -1.95 15.03
C ARG A 74 15.51 -0.89 14.06
N TRP A 75 15.63 -1.24 12.78
CA TRP A 75 16.06 -0.31 11.74
C TRP A 75 14.99 0.71 11.39
N TYR A 76 13.71 0.31 11.37
CA TYR A 76 12.61 1.23 11.09
C TYR A 76 12.57 2.40 12.06
N PHE A 77 12.74 2.14 13.35
CA PHE A 77 12.73 3.19 14.38
C PHE A 77 14.12 3.77 14.69
N ASN A 78 15.18 3.25 14.06
CA ASN A 78 16.57 3.63 14.29
C ASN A 78 16.94 3.78 15.77
N VAL A 79 16.61 2.77 16.58
CA VAL A 79 16.76 2.82 18.04
C VAL A 79 18.20 3.11 18.47
N ASP A 80 19.18 2.64 17.70
CA ASP A 80 20.62 2.83 17.98
C ASP A 80 21.20 4.13 17.43
N LYS A 81 20.40 4.97 16.74
CA LYS A 81 20.87 6.19 16.05
C LYS A 81 22.02 5.91 15.10
N ALA A 82 21.93 4.81 14.37
CA ALA A 82 22.95 4.38 13.41
C ALA A 82 22.91 5.27 12.16
N THR A 83 24.07 5.44 11.53
CA THR A 83 24.16 6.00 10.17
C THR A 83 23.96 4.88 9.15
N PHE A 84 23.00 5.04 8.26
CA PHE A 84 22.71 4.05 7.22
C PHE A 84 23.77 4.07 6.13
N GLN A 85 24.20 2.88 5.70
CA GLN A 85 25.05 2.75 4.52
C GLN A 85 24.26 3.05 3.25
N GLN A 86 24.76 4.00 2.45
CA GLN A 86 24.08 4.46 1.23
C GLN A 86 24.70 3.95 -0.07
N THR A 87 25.66 3.03 -0.02
CA THR A 87 26.35 2.55 -1.24
C THR A 87 25.45 1.69 -2.14
N LYS A 88 24.49 0.97 -1.55
CA LYS A 88 23.55 0.08 -2.29
C LYS A 88 22.21 0.78 -2.50
N ASN A 89 21.69 1.37 -1.43
CA ASN A 89 20.45 2.12 -1.42
C ASN A 89 20.77 3.56 -1.02
N MET A 90 20.88 4.46 -2.01
CA MET A 90 21.34 5.84 -1.78
C MET A 90 20.42 6.65 -0.87
N ASN A 91 19.14 6.31 -0.84
CA ASN A 91 18.13 6.99 -0.04
C ASN A 91 17.80 6.22 1.24
N ALA A 92 18.68 5.30 1.68
CA ALA A 92 18.48 4.51 2.88
C ALA A 92 18.20 5.41 4.09
N GLN A 93 17.05 5.19 4.72
CA GLN A 93 16.56 5.98 5.83
C GLN A 93 15.80 5.10 6.82
N ASP A 94 15.55 5.64 8.01
CA ASP A 94 14.56 5.09 8.93
C ASP A 94 13.15 5.54 8.52
N HIS A 95 12.12 4.98 9.15
CA HIS A 95 10.73 5.35 8.91
C HIS A 95 10.32 5.37 7.43
N TRP A 96 10.85 4.45 6.64
CA TRP A 96 10.68 4.49 5.18
C TRP A 96 9.23 4.31 4.70
N MET A 97 8.29 3.93 5.58
CA MET A 97 6.86 3.89 5.26
C MET A 97 6.12 5.19 5.56
N ASP A 98 6.65 6.08 6.41
CA ASP A 98 5.99 7.33 6.79
C ASP A 98 5.71 8.22 5.56
N TYR A 99 6.56 8.11 4.54
CA TYR A 99 6.34 8.73 3.23
C TYR A 99 4.95 8.48 2.63
N TYR A 100 4.37 7.29 2.84
CA TYR A 100 3.06 6.90 2.31
C TYR A 100 1.91 7.11 3.31
N LEU A 101 2.22 7.36 4.59
CA LEU A 101 1.23 7.51 5.65
C LEU A 101 0.77 8.96 5.79
N ASP A 102 1.72 9.87 5.99
CA ASP A 102 1.49 11.30 6.18
C ASP A 102 2.46 12.19 5.38
N GLY A 103 3.42 11.58 4.67
CA GLY A 103 4.32 12.27 3.76
C GLY A 103 3.73 12.59 2.38
N GLU A 104 4.59 13.08 1.49
CA GLU A 104 4.24 13.48 0.11
C GLU A 104 3.71 12.31 -0.74
N GLY A 105 4.00 11.07 -0.35
CA GLY A 105 3.55 9.86 -1.02
C GLY A 105 2.09 9.51 -0.80
N LEU A 106 1.45 10.06 0.24
CA LEU A 106 0.05 9.75 0.55
C LEU A 106 -0.87 10.03 -0.66
N GLN A 107 -0.70 11.18 -1.32
CA GLN A 107 -1.52 11.51 -2.49
C GLN A 107 -1.29 10.53 -3.64
N TRP A 108 -0.05 10.12 -3.86
CA TRP A 108 0.27 9.11 -4.87
C TRP A 108 -0.39 7.76 -4.61
N VAL A 109 -0.50 7.34 -3.34
CA VAL A 109 -1.23 6.10 -2.98
C VAL A 109 -2.71 6.23 -3.32
N LEU A 110 -3.34 7.36 -2.97
CA LEU A 110 -4.76 7.63 -3.26
C LEU A 110 -5.05 7.69 -4.76
N ASP A 111 -4.17 8.32 -5.52
CA ASP A 111 -4.28 8.42 -6.98
C ASP A 111 -4.09 7.06 -7.65
N THR A 112 -3.14 6.26 -7.16
CA THR A 112 -2.87 4.89 -7.62
C THR A 112 -4.08 3.99 -7.37
N PHE A 113 -4.67 4.06 -6.17
CA PHE A 113 -5.90 3.34 -5.86
C PHE A 113 -7.05 3.77 -6.78
N SER A 114 -7.25 5.08 -6.95
CA SER A 114 -8.32 5.61 -7.81
C SER A 114 -8.16 5.16 -9.26
N LYS A 115 -6.93 5.14 -9.77
CA LYS A 115 -6.62 4.62 -11.10
C LYS A 115 -6.97 3.14 -11.22
N PHE A 116 -6.51 2.30 -10.30
CA PHE A 116 -6.80 0.87 -10.36
C PHE A 116 -8.28 0.58 -10.15
N LEU A 117 -8.97 1.32 -9.28
CA LEU A 117 -10.41 1.18 -9.10
C LEU A 117 -11.16 1.47 -10.40
N LYS A 118 -10.79 2.53 -11.13
CA LYS A 118 -11.37 2.82 -12.46
C LYS A 118 -11.15 1.68 -13.45
N GLU A 119 -9.91 1.19 -13.56
CA GLU A 119 -9.55 0.06 -14.42
C GLU A 119 -10.36 -1.21 -14.08
N GLU A 120 -10.44 -1.56 -12.80
CA GLU A 120 -11.10 -2.78 -12.31
C GLU A 120 -12.62 -2.69 -12.33
N SER A 121 -13.18 -1.48 -12.30
CA SER A 121 -14.63 -1.22 -12.32
C SER A 121 -15.26 -1.45 -13.70
N LYS A 122 -14.47 -1.67 -14.76
CA LYS A 122 -14.91 -1.95 -16.13
C LYS A 122 -15.96 -0.96 -16.66
N GLY A 123 -15.82 0.32 -16.30
CA GLY A 123 -16.72 1.40 -16.73
C GLY A 123 -17.89 1.69 -15.80
N LEU A 124 -18.00 1.01 -14.64
CA LEU A 124 -18.92 1.41 -13.58
C LEU A 124 -18.53 2.75 -12.95
N ILE A 125 -17.23 3.02 -12.86
CA ILE A 125 -16.66 4.28 -12.37
C ILE A 125 -15.94 4.94 -13.54
N THR A 126 -16.29 6.19 -13.86
CA THR A 126 -15.70 6.99 -14.94
C THR A 126 -14.65 7.96 -14.39
#